data_AF-A0A4Q2RYR4-F1
#
_entry.id   AF-A0A4Q2RYR4-F1
#
_cell.length_a   1.000
_cell.length_b   1.000
_cell.length_c   1.000
_cell.angle_alpha   90.00
_cell.angle_beta   90.00
_cell.angle_gamma   90.00
#
_symmetry.space_group_name_H-M   'P 1'
#
loop_
_entity.id
_entity.type
_entity.pdbx_description
1 polymer ?
#
loop_
_entity_poly.entity_id
_entity_poly.type
_entity_poly.pdbx_seq_one_letter_code
_entity_poly.pdbx_strand_id
1 'polypeptide(L)'
;MRDTIDQFMWPFQHSFRVTLELAASQIFEQIGFGLGVRAFLVGFTDDPGQRHPICFESELDELAKVDLSHVPADARTRYADNAGSTTIITSGRHHDRYHRGLLDSMRAEAVQDALTSSSAGADLTFFVGRSARIGAYEIHPVAAVPTGRWNGRPALSRTTIDRYSVTPSFQHAVMEELLLAVLSDLRNIEPPEMFMPSWAARSEIIRKAAQRFAQSVAVYSGYEFASDVAVALDEISAQPYEGRSSNGALALASPDNPKIDLTLRFARPIPLSETRSMRKALEMATNDLHLLCDGEKVHGLAKIRDTYSSADEDIFSFVVVARGAWELRHHLDRLLRVENTRPTFPQPSIDPDAFKSIARRVFSSSVPADAERLWDLADHASKASHGTILVVHNDAPGEAARLAPQAQQVAPGHLNPELIDAITRIDGAVLVDPAGECHAIGVILDGEATGDGDPARGARYNSAVRYAKANDRNCMVVIVSEDGMINVLPDLRRQVTRAGIEEVVRKVEAAVTNDPEDGVFNRRWRHIESVAFYLSADQCDRANDAREQVEAKRSRHAKRESNDGLGHILNVSWKRLTPNAAMDATYFYEGCS
;
A
#
# COMPACT_ATOMS: atom_id res chain seq x y z
N MET A 1 7.65 -18.33 37.56
CA MET A 1 7.68 -19.64 36.90
C MET A 1 7.64 -19.24 35.45
N ARG A 2 8.79 -19.30 34.74
CA ARG A 2 8.95 -18.83 33.34
C ARG A 2 7.63 -19.01 32.62
N ASP A 3 7.08 -18.00 31.95
CA ASP A 3 5.93 -18.17 31.05
C ASP A 3 6.28 -19.33 30.11
N THR A 4 5.80 -20.52 30.45
CA THR A 4 6.29 -21.75 29.85
C THR A 4 5.44 -21.90 28.63
N ILE A 5 5.98 -21.50 27.48
CA ILE A 5 5.33 -21.70 26.17
C ILE A 5 4.88 -23.17 26.12
N ASP A 6 3.57 -23.42 26.11
CA ASP A 6 3.03 -24.79 26.17
C ASP A 6 3.25 -25.48 24.83
N GLN A 7 2.94 -24.77 23.74
CA GLN A 7 3.16 -25.15 22.34
C GLN A 7 4.56 -24.75 21.86
N PHE A 8 5.58 -25.31 22.53
CA PHE A 8 6.98 -25.05 22.23
C PHE A 8 7.44 -25.77 20.95
N MET A 9 7.93 -24.99 19.97
CA MET A 9 8.56 -25.47 18.74
C MET A 9 10.08 -25.21 18.77
N TRP A 10 10.51 -23.99 19.13
CA TRP A 10 11.92 -23.63 19.35
C TRP A 10 12.07 -22.37 20.23
N PRO A 11 13.24 -22.10 20.83
CA PRO A 11 13.42 -21.03 21.83
C PRO A 11 13.06 -19.61 21.38
N PHE A 12 13.10 -19.34 20.08
CA PHE A 12 12.94 -17.99 19.53
C PHE A 12 11.64 -17.80 18.72
N GLN A 13 10.69 -18.74 18.81
CA GLN A 13 9.44 -18.66 18.02
C GLN A 13 8.68 -17.34 18.24
N HIS A 14 8.64 -16.86 19.49
CA HIS A 14 7.94 -15.65 19.84
C HIS A 14 8.63 -14.41 19.26
N SER A 15 9.95 -14.27 19.48
CA SER A 15 10.73 -13.14 18.96
C SER A 15 10.70 -13.10 17.43
N PHE A 16 10.80 -14.27 16.79
CA PHE A 16 10.71 -14.39 15.33
C PHE A 16 9.34 -13.94 14.82
N ARG A 17 8.23 -14.43 15.39
CA ARG A 17 6.88 -14.00 15.01
C ARG A 17 6.67 -12.50 15.19
N VAL A 18 7.06 -11.93 16.33
CA VAL A 18 6.88 -10.49 16.62
C VAL A 18 7.65 -9.63 15.62
N THR A 19 8.89 -10.02 15.31
CA THR A 19 9.72 -9.28 14.36
C THR A 19 9.23 -9.43 12.92
N LEU A 20 8.69 -10.60 12.55
CA LEU A 20 7.96 -10.78 11.30
C LEU A 20 6.76 -9.84 11.16
N GLU A 21 5.91 -9.76 12.19
CA GLU A 21 4.74 -8.84 12.19
C GLU A 21 5.18 -7.38 11.96
N LEU A 22 6.25 -6.96 12.63
CA LEU A 22 6.82 -5.62 12.50
C LEU A 22 7.40 -5.38 11.09
N ALA A 23 8.19 -6.32 10.58
CA ALA A 23 8.80 -6.22 9.25
C ALA A 23 7.73 -6.15 8.15
N ALA A 24 6.68 -6.98 8.24
CA ALA A 24 5.56 -6.97 7.33
C ALA A 24 4.84 -5.62 7.33
N SER A 25 4.55 -5.08 8.51
CA SER A 25 3.92 -3.77 8.66
C SER A 25 4.76 -2.66 8.01
N GLN A 26 6.07 -2.64 8.26
CA GLN A 26 7.00 -1.67 7.68
C GLN A 26 7.10 -1.76 6.15
N ILE A 27 7.06 -2.97 5.58
CA ILE A 27 7.06 -3.17 4.12
C ILE A 27 5.79 -2.59 3.50
N PHE A 28 4.62 -2.87 4.09
CA PHE A 28 3.34 -2.35 3.58
C PHE A 28 3.16 -0.84 3.81
N GLU A 29 3.76 -0.27 4.85
CA GLU A 29 3.88 1.18 5.03
C GLU A 29 4.76 1.82 3.96
N GLN A 30 5.92 1.20 3.63
CA GLN A 30 6.88 1.72 2.66
C GLN A 30 6.28 1.85 1.24
N ILE A 31 5.34 0.98 0.87
CA ILE A 31 4.63 1.05 -0.42
C ILE A 31 3.36 1.93 -0.38
N GLY A 32 3.07 2.57 0.75
CA GLY A 32 1.91 3.44 0.93
C GLY A 32 0.58 2.71 1.16
N PHE A 33 0.58 1.40 1.47
CA PHE A 33 -0.67 0.68 1.72
C PHE A 33 -1.16 0.80 3.17
N GLY A 34 -0.24 0.87 4.15
CA GLY A 34 -0.59 1.05 5.57
C GLY A 34 -1.46 -0.07 6.14
N LEU A 35 -1.02 -1.32 5.94
CA LEU A 35 -1.78 -2.52 6.27
C LEU A 35 -1.46 -3.03 7.68
N GLY A 36 -2.50 -3.33 8.47
CA GLY A 36 -2.34 -3.94 9.79
C GLY A 36 -2.12 -5.45 9.69
N VAL A 37 -0.91 -5.86 9.32
CA VAL A 37 -0.54 -7.28 9.22
C VAL A 37 -0.42 -7.90 10.61
N ARG A 38 -0.99 -9.09 10.79
CA ARG A 38 -0.76 -9.98 11.94
C ARG A 38 0.06 -11.18 11.48
N ALA A 39 1.09 -11.56 12.24
CA ALA A 39 1.90 -12.72 11.90
C ALA A 39 1.71 -13.85 12.93
N PHE A 40 1.73 -15.08 12.44
CA PHE A 40 1.68 -16.31 13.22
C PHE A 40 2.66 -17.34 12.68
N LEU A 41 2.90 -18.39 13.46
CA LEU A 41 3.67 -19.55 13.05
C LEU A 41 2.85 -20.81 13.37
N VAL A 42 2.74 -21.72 12.40
CA VAL A 42 2.05 -22.99 12.58
C VAL A 42 3.03 -24.13 12.34
N GLY A 43 3.35 -24.88 13.38
CA GLY A 43 4.27 -26.01 13.35
C GLY A 43 3.53 -27.34 13.26
N PHE A 44 4.01 -28.24 12.42
CA PHE A 44 3.55 -29.63 12.34
C PHE A 44 4.71 -30.59 12.61
N THR A 45 4.44 -31.67 13.34
CA THR A 45 5.43 -32.74 13.54
C THR A 45 4.78 -34.11 13.46
N ASP A 46 5.53 -35.07 12.91
CA ASP A 46 5.18 -36.50 12.91
C ASP A 46 5.95 -37.26 14.02
N ASP A 47 6.73 -36.56 14.85
CA ASP A 47 7.51 -37.16 15.95
C ASP A 47 6.59 -37.48 17.15
N PRO A 48 6.35 -38.77 17.48
CA PRO A 48 5.47 -39.14 18.59
C PRO A 48 6.03 -38.76 19.97
N GLY A 49 7.31 -38.36 20.04
CA GLY A 49 7.93 -37.85 21.25
C GLY A 49 7.53 -36.42 21.61
N GLN A 50 6.93 -35.67 20.68
CA GLN A 50 6.47 -34.30 20.94
C GLN A 50 5.09 -34.31 21.60
N ARG A 51 4.91 -33.44 22.61
CA ARG A 51 3.64 -33.32 23.34
C ARG A 51 2.51 -32.80 22.45
N HIS A 52 2.84 -31.88 21.55
CA HIS A 52 1.89 -31.22 20.66
C HIS A 52 2.26 -31.55 19.21
N PRO A 53 1.44 -32.33 18.48
CA PRO A 53 1.70 -32.64 17.06
C PRO A 53 1.51 -31.41 16.16
N ILE A 54 0.73 -30.43 16.63
CA ILE A 54 0.49 -29.15 15.98
C ILE A 54 0.68 -28.05 17.01
N CYS A 55 1.46 -27.03 16.66
CA CYS A 55 1.69 -25.85 17.48
C CYS A 55 1.24 -24.59 16.71
N PHE A 56 0.71 -23.61 17.41
CA PHE A 56 0.27 -22.31 16.89
C PHE A 56 0.86 -21.20 17.77
N GLU A 57 1.71 -20.36 17.21
CA GLU A 57 2.31 -19.20 17.89
C GLU A 57 1.69 -17.93 17.29
N SER A 58 1.00 -17.08 18.06
CA SER A 58 0.81 -17.11 19.52
C SER A 58 -0.32 -18.04 19.98
N GLU A 59 -0.07 -18.88 20.98
CA GLU A 59 -1.01 -19.88 21.50
C GLU A 59 -2.20 -19.28 22.26
N LEU A 60 -2.12 -17.99 22.59
CA LEU A 60 -3.17 -17.24 23.32
C LEU A 60 -4.13 -16.48 22.38
N ASP A 61 -3.84 -16.44 21.08
CA ASP A 61 -4.72 -15.81 20.10
C ASP A 61 -6.00 -16.65 19.88
N GLU A 62 -7.14 -16.02 19.59
CA GLU A 62 -8.39 -16.74 19.28
C GLU A 62 -8.23 -17.68 18.07
N LEU A 63 -7.33 -17.35 17.14
CA LEU A 63 -7.00 -18.22 16.01
C LEU A 63 -6.28 -19.51 16.41
N ALA A 64 -5.63 -19.56 17.58
CA ALA A 64 -5.00 -20.79 18.09
C ALA A 64 -6.03 -21.86 18.50
N LYS A 65 -7.31 -21.46 18.65
CA LYS A 65 -8.42 -22.39 18.97
C LYS A 65 -9.02 -23.06 17.73
N VAL A 66 -8.58 -22.67 16.53
CA VAL A 66 -9.02 -23.30 15.28
C VAL A 66 -8.49 -24.72 15.23
N ASP A 67 -9.36 -25.69 14.98
CA ASP A 67 -8.94 -27.09 14.84
C ASP A 67 -8.17 -27.28 13.54
N LEU A 68 -6.86 -27.56 13.65
CA LEU A 68 -5.97 -27.84 12.53
C LEU A 68 -5.63 -29.33 12.40
N SER A 69 -6.24 -30.21 13.21
CA SER A 69 -5.92 -31.64 13.24
C SER A 69 -6.19 -32.37 11.92
N HIS A 70 -7.11 -31.85 11.10
CA HIS A 70 -7.46 -32.40 9.79
C HIS A 70 -6.50 -31.97 8.66
N VAL A 71 -5.70 -30.91 8.87
CA VAL A 71 -4.82 -30.32 7.85
C VAL A 71 -3.85 -31.33 7.22
N PRO A 72 -3.16 -32.22 7.97
CA PRO A 72 -2.25 -33.20 7.37
C PRO A 72 -2.95 -34.19 6.43
N ALA A 73 -4.20 -34.57 6.73
CA ALA A 73 -4.99 -35.46 5.90
C ALA A 73 -5.48 -34.73 4.64
N ASP A 74 -6.00 -33.51 4.79
CA ASP A 74 -6.43 -32.66 3.67
C ASP A 74 -5.27 -32.40 2.70
N ALA A 75 -4.09 -32.03 3.21
CA ALA A 75 -2.89 -31.80 2.39
C ALA A 75 -2.52 -33.03 1.52
N ARG A 76 -2.70 -34.26 2.04
CA ARG A 76 -2.44 -35.50 1.29
C ARG A 76 -3.48 -35.74 0.20
N THR A 77 -4.75 -35.45 0.49
CA THR A 77 -5.83 -35.52 -0.50
C THR A 77 -5.58 -34.51 -1.63
N ARG A 78 -5.33 -33.24 -1.30
CA ARG A 78 -4.99 -32.20 -2.27
C ARG A 78 -3.77 -32.54 -3.11
N TYR A 79 -2.73 -33.10 -2.48
CA TYR A 79 -1.56 -33.59 -3.22
C TYR A 79 -1.96 -34.67 -4.22
N ALA A 80 -2.73 -35.68 -3.81
CA ALA A 80 -3.15 -36.76 -4.71
C ALA A 80 -3.98 -36.25 -5.90
N ASP A 81 -4.83 -35.25 -5.68
CA ASP A 81 -5.70 -34.66 -6.70
C ASP A 81 -4.97 -33.62 -7.59
N ASN A 82 -3.80 -33.14 -7.16
CA ASN A 82 -3.01 -32.16 -7.90
C ASN A 82 -2.33 -32.82 -9.12
N ALA A 83 -2.50 -32.24 -10.32
CA ALA A 83 -1.88 -32.75 -11.55
C ALA A 83 -0.35 -32.92 -11.43
N GLY A 84 0.31 -32.07 -10.65
CA GLY A 84 1.74 -32.12 -10.38
C GLY A 84 2.21 -33.38 -9.66
N SER A 85 1.35 -34.09 -8.92
CA SER A 85 1.72 -35.28 -8.15
C SER A 85 2.16 -36.47 -8.99
N THR A 86 1.76 -36.48 -10.26
CA THR A 86 2.16 -37.49 -11.25
C THR A 86 3.44 -37.12 -12.01
N THR A 87 4.03 -35.95 -11.74
CA THR A 87 5.23 -35.47 -12.42
C THR A 87 6.44 -36.34 -12.08
N ILE A 88 7.08 -36.87 -13.12
CA ILE A 88 8.32 -37.65 -12.99
C ILE A 88 9.51 -36.75 -13.34
N ILE A 89 10.50 -36.71 -12.43
CA ILE A 89 11.76 -36.00 -12.62
C ILE A 89 12.88 -37.03 -12.60
N THR A 90 13.71 -37.04 -13.64
CA THR A 90 14.73 -38.08 -13.85
C THR A 90 15.79 -38.14 -12.74
N SER A 91 16.11 -37.00 -12.13
CA SER A 91 17.02 -36.96 -10.98
C SER A 91 16.25 -37.22 -9.68
N GLY A 92 16.57 -38.31 -8.98
CA GLY A 92 15.91 -38.69 -7.72
C GLY A 92 15.92 -37.57 -6.65
N ARG A 93 17.05 -36.87 -6.47
CA ARG A 93 17.13 -35.74 -5.53
C ARG A 93 16.17 -34.60 -5.90
N HIS A 94 16.04 -34.30 -7.18
CA HIS A 94 15.13 -33.25 -7.65
C HIS A 94 13.67 -33.72 -7.59
N HIS A 95 13.41 -34.99 -7.87
CA HIS A 95 12.09 -35.63 -7.74
C HIS A 95 11.58 -35.55 -6.30
N ASP A 96 12.38 -35.98 -5.32
CA ASP A 96 12.01 -35.95 -3.91
C ASP A 96 11.78 -34.52 -3.42
N ARG A 97 12.63 -33.56 -3.85
CA ARG A 97 12.49 -32.15 -3.49
C ARG A 97 11.20 -31.55 -4.07
N TYR A 98 10.89 -31.87 -5.32
CA TYR A 98 9.68 -31.40 -5.99
C TYR A 98 8.43 -31.91 -5.25
N HIS A 99 8.33 -33.22 -5.03
CA HIS A 99 7.15 -33.82 -4.38
C HIS A 99 6.98 -33.42 -2.93
N ARG A 100 8.09 -33.31 -2.18
CA ARG A 100 8.06 -32.74 -0.83
C ARG A 100 7.60 -31.29 -0.85
N GLY A 101 8.08 -30.50 -1.81
CA GLY A 101 7.68 -29.10 -1.97
C GLY A 101 6.22 -28.94 -2.36
N LEU A 102 5.70 -29.83 -3.21
CA LEU A 102 4.29 -29.84 -3.60
C LEU A 102 3.40 -30.15 -2.40
N LEU A 103 3.70 -31.22 -1.65
CA LEU A 103 2.94 -31.59 -0.45
C LEU A 103 2.98 -30.48 0.63
N ASP A 104 4.14 -29.84 0.80
CA ASP A 104 4.32 -28.68 1.67
C ASP A 104 3.43 -27.48 1.26
N SER A 105 3.35 -27.16 -0.03
CA SER A 105 2.41 -26.14 -0.53
C SER A 105 0.94 -26.53 -0.30
N MET A 106 0.57 -27.80 -0.51
CA MET A 106 -0.80 -28.27 -0.23
C MET A 106 -1.15 -28.17 1.26
N ARG A 107 -0.17 -28.36 2.15
CA ARG A 107 -0.36 -28.13 3.59
C ARG A 107 -0.56 -26.66 3.90
N ALA A 108 0.21 -25.77 3.27
CA ALA A 108 0.04 -24.32 3.44
C ALA A 108 -1.39 -23.87 3.02
N GLU A 109 -1.88 -24.35 1.87
CA GLU A 109 -3.24 -24.08 1.41
C GLU A 109 -4.31 -24.63 2.38
N ALA A 110 -4.13 -25.87 2.88
CA ALA A 110 -5.05 -26.45 3.86
C ALA A 110 -5.09 -25.66 5.18
N VAL A 111 -3.95 -25.14 5.66
CA VAL A 111 -3.91 -24.22 6.81
C VAL A 111 -4.68 -22.93 6.49
N GLN A 112 -4.46 -22.36 5.30
CA GLN A 112 -5.13 -21.12 4.88
C GLN A 112 -6.65 -21.29 4.89
N ASP A 113 -7.15 -22.39 4.34
CA ASP A 113 -8.59 -22.67 4.25
C ASP A 113 -9.21 -22.95 5.62
N ALA A 114 -8.51 -23.67 6.50
CA ALA A 114 -8.96 -23.93 7.86
C ALA A 114 -9.09 -22.63 8.67
N LEU A 115 -8.13 -21.72 8.55
CA LEU A 115 -8.18 -20.41 9.22
C LEU A 115 -9.27 -19.51 8.62
N THR A 116 -9.37 -19.46 7.29
CA THR A 116 -10.37 -18.65 6.57
C THR A 116 -11.80 -19.10 6.88
N SER A 117 -12.03 -20.41 7.03
CA SER A 117 -13.36 -20.98 7.31
C SER A 117 -13.78 -20.85 8.79
N SER A 118 -12.87 -20.39 9.66
CA SER A 118 -13.15 -20.24 11.09
C SER A 118 -13.90 -18.95 11.40
N SER A 119 -14.70 -18.95 12.47
CA SER A 119 -15.37 -17.73 12.95
C SER A 119 -14.38 -16.64 13.39
N ALA A 120 -13.24 -17.03 13.96
CA ALA A 120 -12.16 -16.11 14.33
C ALA A 120 -11.45 -15.49 13.10
N GLY A 121 -11.56 -16.13 11.94
CA GLY A 121 -10.96 -15.70 10.68
C GLY A 121 -11.89 -14.94 9.73
N ALA A 122 -13.18 -14.76 10.08
CA ALA A 122 -14.21 -14.28 9.14
C ALA A 122 -13.89 -12.94 8.45
N ASP A 123 -13.22 -12.01 9.13
CA ASP A 123 -12.85 -10.68 8.62
C ASP A 123 -11.37 -10.59 8.17
N LEU A 124 -10.69 -11.73 8.03
CA LEU A 124 -9.28 -11.81 7.73
C LEU A 124 -9.02 -12.57 6.44
N THR A 125 -8.08 -12.05 5.66
CA THR A 125 -7.47 -12.77 4.54
C THR A 125 -6.15 -13.34 5.03
N PHE A 126 -5.94 -14.64 4.84
CA PHE A 126 -4.74 -15.36 5.29
C PHE A 126 -3.82 -15.66 4.12
N PHE A 127 -2.52 -15.59 4.38
CA PHE A 127 -1.46 -16.00 3.48
C PHE A 127 -0.53 -16.94 4.25
N VAL A 128 -0.40 -18.17 3.77
CA VAL A 128 0.42 -19.18 4.42
C VAL A 128 1.64 -19.49 3.55
N GLY A 129 2.82 -19.21 4.10
CA GLY A 129 4.08 -19.56 3.46
C GLY A 129 4.39 -21.04 3.59
N ARG A 130 5.28 -21.52 2.73
CA ARG A 130 5.85 -22.86 2.79
C ARG A 130 6.66 -23.09 4.08
N SER A 131 6.85 -24.34 4.47
CA SER A 131 7.53 -24.68 5.71
C SER A 131 9.05 -24.70 5.63
N ALA A 132 9.65 -24.45 6.79
CA ALA A 132 11.03 -24.79 7.10
C ALA A 132 11.07 -25.73 8.31
N ARG A 133 11.97 -26.72 8.27
CA ARG A 133 12.19 -27.63 9.38
C ARG A 133 13.09 -26.98 10.43
N ILE A 134 12.59 -26.82 11.66
CA ILE A 134 13.36 -26.36 12.81
C ILE A 134 13.15 -27.37 13.93
N GLY A 135 14.22 -28.04 14.34
CA GLY A 135 14.13 -29.16 15.27
C GLY A 135 13.19 -30.27 14.75
N ALA A 136 12.15 -30.57 15.54
CA ALA A 136 11.16 -31.59 15.24
C ALA A 136 9.99 -31.10 14.37
N TYR A 137 9.86 -29.78 14.14
CA TYR A 137 8.68 -29.18 13.51
C TYR A 137 8.97 -28.67 12.10
N GLU A 138 8.01 -28.85 11.20
CA GLU A 138 7.88 -28.11 9.94
C GLU A 138 7.01 -26.88 10.20
N ILE A 139 7.59 -25.68 10.13
CA ILE A 139 6.95 -24.44 10.55
C ILE A 139 6.55 -23.59 9.34
N HIS A 140 5.26 -23.32 9.22
CA HIS A 140 4.67 -22.42 8.24
C HIS A 140 4.55 -21.00 8.83
N PRO A 141 5.13 -19.97 8.19
CA PRO A 141 4.80 -18.59 8.53
C PRO A 141 3.42 -18.23 7.97
N VAL A 142 2.60 -17.56 8.79
CA VAL A 142 1.26 -17.12 8.41
C VAL A 142 1.16 -15.61 8.57
N ALA A 143 0.65 -14.92 7.55
CA ALA A 143 0.27 -13.52 7.63
C ALA A 143 -1.25 -13.39 7.48
N ALA A 144 -1.89 -12.60 8.33
CA ALA A 144 -3.31 -12.31 8.29
C ALA A 144 -3.54 -10.79 8.20
N VAL A 145 -4.48 -10.38 7.34
CA VAL A 145 -4.75 -8.97 7.05
C VAL A 145 -6.26 -8.72 7.01
N PRO A 146 -6.77 -7.52 7.35
CA PRO A 146 -8.21 -7.25 7.28
C PRO A 146 -8.73 -7.34 5.84
N THR A 147 -9.72 -8.21 5.60
CA THR A 147 -10.25 -8.51 4.24
C THR A 147 -10.76 -7.25 3.53
N GLY A 148 -11.51 -6.40 4.24
CA GLY A 148 -12.03 -5.15 3.66
C GLY A 148 -10.93 -4.17 3.23
N ARG A 149 -9.78 -4.14 3.92
CA ARG A 149 -8.64 -3.32 3.49
C ARG A 149 -7.88 -3.95 2.34
N TRP A 150 -7.71 -5.28 2.37
CA TRP A 150 -7.01 -6.03 1.34
C TRP A 150 -7.68 -5.89 -0.03
N ASN A 151 -9.01 -6.03 -0.05
CA ASN A 151 -9.83 -5.94 -1.27
C ASN A 151 -10.13 -4.50 -1.69
N GLY A 152 -9.72 -3.50 -0.91
CA GLY A 152 -9.92 -2.08 -1.22
C GLY A 152 -8.95 -1.52 -2.28
N ARG A 153 -8.11 -2.37 -2.89
CA ARG A 153 -7.18 -2.00 -3.96
C ARG A 153 -7.51 -2.78 -5.24
N PRO A 154 -7.28 -2.19 -6.42
CA PRO A 154 -7.45 -2.91 -7.68
C PRO A 154 -6.69 -4.23 -7.70
N ALA A 155 -7.34 -5.27 -8.20
CA ALA A 155 -6.76 -6.58 -8.45
C ALA A 155 -7.32 -7.12 -9.76
N LEU A 156 -6.50 -7.89 -10.46
CA LEU A 156 -6.86 -8.64 -11.64
C LEU A 156 -7.86 -9.72 -11.26
N SER A 157 -8.81 -9.96 -12.16
CA SER A 157 -9.86 -10.96 -12.00
C SER A 157 -9.36 -12.39 -12.23
N ARG A 158 -8.30 -12.56 -13.04
CA ARG A 158 -7.72 -13.87 -13.34
C ARG A 158 -6.46 -14.12 -12.51
N THR A 159 -6.36 -15.33 -11.97
CA THR A 159 -5.16 -15.82 -11.26
C THR A 159 -4.35 -16.83 -12.07
N THR A 160 -4.88 -17.22 -13.23
CA THR A 160 -4.28 -18.18 -14.16
C THR A 160 -4.66 -17.83 -15.59
N ILE A 161 -3.69 -17.90 -16.50
CA ILE A 161 -3.89 -17.85 -17.95
C ILE A 161 -3.27 -19.11 -18.53
N ASP A 162 -4.09 -19.93 -19.19
CA ASP A 162 -3.75 -21.29 -19.63
C ASP A 162 -3.18 -22.13 -18.47
N ARG A 163 -1.85 -22.26 -18.40
CA ARG A 163 -1.12 -22.99 -17.34
C ARG A 163 -0.23 -22.09 -16.46
N TYR A 164 -0.19 -20.79 -16.75
CA TYR A 164 0.69 -19.84 -16.09
C TYR A 164 -0.06 -19.12 -14.99
N SER A 165 0.56 -19.03 -13.81
CA SER A 165 0.02 -18.28 -12.70
C SER A 165 0.18 -16.78 -12.95
N VAL A 166 -0.88 -16.04 -12.67
CA VAL A 166 -0.92 -14.58 -12.69
C VAL A 166 -0.99 -14.09 -11.26
N THR A 167 -0.11 -13.17 -10.89
CA THR A 167 -0.22 -12.51 -9.59
C THR A 167 -1.37 -11.49 -9.66
N PRO A 168 -2.39 -11.58 -8.80
CA PRO A 168 -3.59 -10.76 -8.94
C PRO A 168 -3.35 -9.25 -8.75
N SER A 169 -2.31 -8.85 -8.01
CA SER A 169 -2.03 -7.43 -7.74
C SER A 169 -0.65 -7.25 -7.13
N PHE A 170 -0.23 -5.99 -7.03
CA PHE A 170 1.02 -5.63 -6.39
C PHE A 170 1.09 -6.04 -4.91
N GLN A 171 0.03 -5.87 -4.12
CA GLN A 171 0.02 -6.31 -2.71
C GLN A 171 0.20 -7.83 -2.56
N HIS A 172 -0.38 -8.61 -3.48
CA HIS A 172 -0.20 -10.07 -3.47
C HIS A 172 1.26 -10.44 -3.76
N ALA A 173 1.88 -9.84 -4.77
CA ALA A 173 3.31 -10.03 -5.04
C ALA A 173 4.18 -9.69 -3.81
N VAL A 174 3.87 -8.59 -3.11
CA VAL A 174 4.62 -8.17 -1.92
C VAL A 174 4.50 -9.19 -0.80
N MET A 175 3.29 -9.72 -0.57
CA MET A 175 3.07 -10.75 0.45
C MET A 175 3.79 -12.05 0.10
N GLU A 176 3.78 -12.47 -1.16
CA GLU A 176 4.48 -13.66 -1.63
C GLU A 176 6.01 -13.53 -1.45
N GLU A 177 6.60 -12.40 -1.87
CA GLU A 177 8.04 -12.16 -1.73
C GLU A 177 8.45 -12.01 -0.26
N LEU A 178 7.59 -11.43 0.59
CA LEU A 178 7.78 -11.41 2.03
C LEU A 178 7.85 -12.84 2.60
N LEU A 179 6.86 -13.69 2.30
CA LEU A 179 6.84 -15.07 2.81
C LEU A 179 8.00 -15.91 2.27
N LEU A 180 8.46 -15.64 1.04
CA LEU A 180 9.68 -16.25 0.49
C LEU A 180 10.95 -15.78 1.22
N ALA A 181 11.04 -14.49 1.58
CA ALA A 181 12.15 -13.98 2.38
C ALA A 181 12.17 -14.61 3.78
N VAL A 182 11.00 -14.76 4.41
CA VAL A 182 10.86 -15.44 5.71
C VAL A 182 11.26 -16.91 5.62
N LEU A 183 10.81 -17.61 4.58
CA LEU A 183 11.22 -18.99 4.34
C LEU A 183 12.74 -19.14 4.19
N SER A 184 13.36 -18.21 3.48
CA SER A 184 14.82 -18.17 3.33
C SER A 184 15.50 -17.96 4.68
N ASP A 185 14.99 -17.07 5.52
CA ASP A 185 15.54 -16.78 6.85
C ASP A 185 15.43 -17.99 7.78
N LEU A 186 14.25 -18.60 7.86
CA LEU A 186 13.98 -19.81 8.64
C LEU A 186 14.88 -20.99 8.24
N ARG A 187 15.31 -21.07 6.97
CA ARG A 187 16.15 -22.16 6.46
C ARG A 187 17.65 -21.92 6.61
N ASN A 188 18.09 -20.68 6.59
CA ASN A 188 19.50 -20.33 6.44
C ASN A 188 20.14 -19.79 7.73
N ILE A 189 19.34 -19.51 8.77
CA ILE A 189 19.82 -19.08 10.10
C ILE A 189 19.51 -20.19 11.12
N GLU A 190 20.51 -20.56 11.93
CA GLU A 190 20.38 -21.67 12.89
C GLU A 190 20.86 -21.28 14.30
N PRO A 191 19.95 -21.20 15.30
CA PRO A 191 18.49 -21.16 15.16
C PRO A 191 18.01 -19.79 14.62
N PRO A 192 16.86 -19.72 13.92
CA PRO A 192 16.30 -18.44 13.51
C PRO A 192 15.75 -17.68 14.73
N GLU A 193 16.36 -16.54 15.05
CA GLU A 193 16.04 -15.76 16.25
C GLU A 193 15.04 -14.64 16.01
N MET A 194 15.17 -13.94 14.88
CA MET A 194 14.40 -12.75 14.53
C MET A 194 14.36 -12.55 13.01
N PHE A 195 13.23 -12.07 12.48
CA PHE A 195 13.10 -11.62 11.10
C PHE A 195 13.09 -10.09 11.06
N MET A 196 14.27 -9.49 10.96
CA MET A 196 14.43 -8.02 10.93
C MET A 196 15.25 -7.60 9.71
N PRO A 197 14.67 -7.65 8.50
CA PRO A 197 15.34 -7.18 7.30
C PRO A 197 15.70 -5.69 7.43
N SER A 198 16.93 -5.35 7.03
CA SER A 198 17.38 -3.97 6.90
C SER A 198 16.50 -3.20 5.91
N TRP A 199 16.59 -1.87 5.93
CA TRP A 199 15.87 -1.03 4.96
C TRP A 199 16.16 -1.44 3.50
N ALA A 200 17.42 -1.77 3.19
CA ALA A 200 17.81 -2.22 1.85
C ALA A 200 17.17 -3.58 1.50
N ALA A 201 17.15 -4.52 2.44
CA ALA A 201 16.51 -5.82 2.22
C ALA A 201 14.98 -5.70 2.05
N ARG A 202 14.32 -4.82 2.80
CA ARG A 202 12.89 -4.52 2.59
C ARG A 202 12.62 -3.92 1.22
N SER A 203 13.44 -2.96 0.82
CA SER A 203 13.35 -2.33 -0.51
C SER A 203 13.56 -3.36 -1.63
N GLU A 204 14.43 -4.35 -1.41
CA GLU A 204 14.65 -5.45 -2.35
C GLU A 204 13.44 -6.37 -2.48
N ILE A 205 12.80 -6.74 -1.36
CA ILE A 205 11.55 -7.52 -1.36
C ILE A 205 10.49 -6.80 -2.18
N ILE A 206 10.31 -5.50 -1.95
CA ILE A 206 9.34 -4.65 -2.67
C ILE A 206 9.67 -4.59 -4.17
N ARG A 207 10.95 -4.44 -4.53
CA ARG A 207 11.40 -4.40 -5.93
C ARG A 207 11.13 -5.72 -6.66
N LYS A 208 11.46 -6.85 -6.03
CA LYS A 208 11.18 -8.19 -6.58
C LYS A 208 9.68 -8.40 -6.78
N ALA A 209 8.86 -7.92 -5.84
CA ALA A 209 7.42 -8.01 -5.94
C ALA A 209 6.88 -7.21 -7.15
N ALA A 210 7.37 -5.99 -7.36
CA ALA A 210 6.98 -5.18 -8.51
C ALA A 210 7.39 -5.83 -9.84
N GLN A 211 8.60 -6.38 -9.90
CA GLN A 211 9.08 -7.11 -11.08
C GLN A 211 8.23 -8.35 -11.35
N ARG A 212 7.93 -9.17 -10.33
CA ARG A 212 7.05 -10.33 -10.43
C ARG A 212 5.67 -9.94 -10.95
N PHE A 213 5.06 -8.89 -10.39
CA PHE A 213 3.73 -8.46 -10.79
C PHE A 213 3.71 -7.98 -12.25
N ALA A 214 4.65 -7.10 -12.64
CA ALA A 214 4.78 -6.62 -14.01
C ALA A 214 5.04 -7.77 -15.00
N GLN A 215 5.88 -8.73 -14.62
CA GLN A 215 6.15 -9.94 -15.41
C GLN A 215 4.89 -10.81 -15.54
N SER A 216 4.12 -11.00 -14.48
CA SER A 216 2.89 -11.80 -14.55
C SER A 216 1.83 -11.18 -15.47
N VAL A 217 1.82 -9.85 -15.59
CA VAL A 217 0.93 -9.13 -16.52
C VAL A 217 1.36 -9.32 -17.97
N ALA A 218 2.66 -9.52 -18.25
CA ALA A 218 3.15 -9.84 -19.60
C ALA A 218 2.60 -11.17 -20.16
N VAL A 219 2.09 -12.06 -19.32
CA VAL A 219 1.44 -13.29 -19.79
C VAL A 219 0.17 -13.00 -20.59
N TYR A 220 -0.54 -11.90 -20.31
CA TYR A 220 -1.77 -11.52 -21.02
C TYR A 220 -1.53 -11.13 -22.49
N SER A 221 -0.31 -10.71 -22.85
CA SER A 221 0.03 -10.47 -24.26
C SER A 221 0.37 -11.75 -25.03
N GLY A 222 0.30 -12.92 -24.39
CA GLY A 222 0.70 -14.21 -24.95
C GLY A 222 2.20 -14.51 -24.78
N TYR A 223 2.93 -13.70 -24.00
CA TYR A 223 4.34 -13.96 -23.73
C TYR A 223 4.51 -14.83 -22.49
N GLU A 224 4.88 -16.09 -22.74
CA GLU A 224 4.93 -17.14 -21.72
C GLU A 224 6.28 -17.21 -20.96
N PHE A 225 7.27 -16.41 -21.36
CA PHE A 225 8.62 -16.45 -20.79
C PHE A 225 8.86 -15.32 -19.79
N ALA A 226 10.04 -15.33 -19.16
CA ALA A 226 10.46 -14.25 -18.29
C ALA A 226 10.60 -12.94 -19.08
N SER A 227 9.77 -11.97 -18.76
CA SER A 227 9.79 -10.63 -19.36
C SER A 227 10.59 -9.68 -18.50
N ASP A 228 11.55 -8.99 -19.10
CA ASP A 228 12.31 -7.91 -18.48
C ASP A 228 11.60 -6.55 -18.57
N VAL A 229 10.26 -6.53 -18.78
CA VAL A 229 9.50 -5.29 -19.02
C VAL A 229 9.68 -4.25 -17.93
N ALA A 230 9.68 -4.64 -16.65
CA ALA A 230 9.90 -3.72 -15.55
C ALA A 230 11.31 -3.10 -15.58
N VAL A 231 12.34 -3.91 -15.89
CA VAL A 231 13.73 -3.45 -15.99
C VAL A 231 13.89 -2.50 -17.17
N ALA A 232 13.32 -2.85 -18.33
CA ALA A 232 13.33 -2.00 -19.50
C ALA A 232 12.66 -0.65 -19.22
N LEU A 233 11.54 -0.62 -18.50
CA LEU A 233 10.84 0.62 -18.12
C LEU A 233 11.63 1.47 -17.12
N ASP A 234 12.30 0.84 -16.15
CA ASP A 234 13.22 1.55 -15.25
C ASP A 234 14.33 2.25 -16.05
N GLU A 235 14.92 1.58 -17.03
CA GLU A 235 15.99 2.15 -17.85
C GLU A 235 15.48 3.23 -18.83
N ILE A 236 14.37 2.98 -19.52
CA ILE A 236 13.81 3.91 -20.51
C ILE A 236 13.32 5.18 -19.83
N SER A 237 12.64 5.07 -18.68
CA SER A 237 12.13 6.24 -17.95
C SER A 237 13.26 7.11 -17.40
N ALA A 238 14.41 6.53 -17.02
CA ALA A 238 15.53 7.27 -16.48
C ALA A 238 16.32 8.09 -17.53
N GLN A 239 16.26 7.71 -18.82
CA GLN A 239 17.03 8.33 -19.89
C GLN A 239 16.35 9.59 -20.46
N PRO A 240 17.00 10.78 -20.39
CA PRO A 240 16.52 11.94 -21.13
C PRO A 240 16.71 11.71 -22.64
N TYR A 241 15.81 12.26 -23.45
CA TYR A 241 16.01 12.36 -24.90
C TYR A 241 15.98 13.84 -25.29
N GLU A 242 17.05 14.31 -25.95
CA GLU A 242 17.20 15.72 -26.34
C GLU A 242 16.98 16.73 -25.18
N GLY A 243 17.31 16.31 -23.94
CA GLY A 243 17.16 17.14 -22.73
C GLY A 243 15.74 17.20 -22.16
N ARG A 244 14.75 16.54 -22.78
CA ARG A 244 13.37 16.47 -22.29
C ARG A 244 13.10 15.15 -21.58
N SER A 245 12.23 15.21 -20.57
CA SER A 245 11.58 14.04 -19.98
C SER A 245 10.66 13.38 -21.00
N SER A 246 10.59 12.05 -20.96
CA SER A 246 9.73 11.26 -21.81
C SER A 246 8.29 11.30 -21.31
N ASN A 247 7.35 11.61 -22.19
CA ASN A 247 5.93 11.34 -21.96
C ASN A 247 5.49 10.40 -23.08
N GLY A 248 5.07 9.19 -22.72
CA GLY A 248 4.70 8.17 -23.70
C GLY A 248 4.30 6.86 -23.03
N ALA A 249 3.54 6.04 -23.75
CA ALA A 249 2.98 4.82 -23.21
C ALA A 249 3.19 3.62 -24.16
N LEU A 250 3.42 2.46 -23.57
CA LEU A 250 3.43 1.16 -24.23
C LEU A 250 2.10 0.48 -23.94
N ALA A 251 1.45 -0.06 -24.97
CA ALA A 251 0.31 -0.95 -24.83
C ALA A 251 0.83 -2.39 -24.87
N LEU A 252 0.70 -3.11 -23.75
CA LEU A 252 1.03 -4.51 -23.63
C LEU A 252 -0.19 -5.33 -24.03
N ALA A 253 -0.11 -6.01 -25.17
CA ALA A 253 -1.18 -6.84 -25.73
C ALA A 253 -0.62 -7.79 -26.78
N SER A 254 -1.37 -8.85 -27.10
CA SER A 254 -1.04 -9.70 -28.25
C SER A 254 -1.01 -8.84 -29.54
N PRO A 255 -0.01 -9.01 -30.43
CA PRO A 255 0.01 -8.35 -31.73
C PRO A 255 -1.20 -8.64 -32.62
N ASP A 256 -1.89 -9.75 -32.35
CA ASP A 256 -3.09 -10.21 -33.06
C ASP A 256 -4.39 -9.85 -32.32
N ASN A 257 -4.31 -9.06 -31.24
CA ASN A 257 -5.50 -8.66 -30.48
C ASN A 257 -6.45 -7.83 -31.38
N PRO A 258 -7.71 -8.26 -31.59
CA PRO A 258 -8.65 -7.61 -32.51
C PRO A 258 -9.10 -6.22 -32.04
N LYS A 259 -8.82 -5.85 -30.79
CA LYS A 259 -9.10 -4.54 -30.19
C LYS A 259 -7.93 -3.57 -30.33
N ILE A 260 -6.81 -4.00 -30.88
CA ILE A 260 -5.67 -3.15 -31.23
C ILE A 260 -5.73 -2.78 -32.71
N ASP A 261 -5.60 -1.49 -33.02
CA ASP A 261 -5.42 -0.98 -34.37
C ASP A 261 -3.96 -0.57 -34.60
N LEU A 262 -3.17 -1.45 -35.24
CA LEU A 262 -1.76 -1.20 -35.53
C LEU A 262 -1.61 -0.20 -36.69
N THR A 263 -1.54 1.08 -36.34
CA THR A 263 -1.46 2.21 -37.29
C THR A 263 -0.14 2.23 -38.06
N LEU A 264 0.97 1.85 -37.41
CA LEU A 264 2.29 1.77 -38.05
C LEU A 264 3.02 0.52 -37.56
N ARG A 265 3.43 -0.34 -38.49
CA ARG A 265 4.21 -1.56 -38.18
C ARG A 265 5.69 -1.33 -38.46
N PHE A 266 6.55 -1.68 -37.51
CA PHE A 266 7.99 -1.71 -37.74
C PHE A 266 8.36 -2.93 -38.57
N ALA A 267 9.21 -2.74 -39.59
CA ALA A 267 9.72 -3.85 -40.40
C ALA A 267 10.58 -4.83 -39.58
N ARG A 268 11.21 -4.33 -38.51
CA ARG A 268 11.91 -5.12 -37.50
C ARG A 268 11.43 -4.66 -36.12
N PRO A 269 10.78 -5.54 -35.34
CA PRO A 269 10.42 -5.23 -33.96
C PRO A 269 11.64 -4.84 -33.12
N ILE A 270 11.45 -3.93 -32.17
CA ILE A 270 12.51 -3.44 -31.29
C ILE A 270 12.49 -4.26 -30.00
N PRO A 271 13.55 -5.02 -29.67
CA PRO A 271 13.62 -5.72 -28.38
C PRO A 271 13.60 -4.75 -27.19
N LEU A 272 12.94 -5.14 -26.09
CA LEU A 272 12.89 -4.34 -24.86
C LEU A 272 14.28 -4.05 -24.27
N SER A 273 15.25 -4.93 -24.52
CA SER A 273 16.66 -4.75 -24.12
C SER A 273 17.40 -3.67 -24.92
N GLU A 274 16.84 -3.18 -26.04
CA GLU A 274 17.43 -2.09 -26.81
C GLU A 274 16.98 -0.71 -26.29
N THR A 275 17.42 -0.35 -25.08
CA THR A 275 16.99 0.86 -24.35
C THR A 275 17.01 2.13 -25.19
N ARG A 276 18.05 2.36 -25.99
CA ARG A 276 18.19 3.56 -26.84
C ARG A 276 17.20 3.57 -28.01
N SER A 277 16.94 2.42 -28.61
CA SER A 277 15.97 2.26 -29.70
C SER A 277 14.55 2.43 -29.16
N MET A 278 14.25 1.78 -28.03
CA MET A 278 12.99 1.91 -27.31
C MET A 278 12.71 3.36 -26.90
N ARG A 279 13.72 4.05 -26.36
CA ARG A 279 13.60 5.45 -25.96
C ARG A 279 13.25 6.35 -27.15
N LYS A 280 13.89 6.15 -28.30
CA LYS A 280 13.56 6.86 -29.55
C LYS A 280 12.15 6.54 -30.03
N ALA A 281 11.74 5.28 -29.95
CA ALA A 281 10.41 4.88 -30.36
C ALA A 281 9.32 5.52 -29.48
N LEU A 282 9.59 5.65 -28.18
CA LEU A 282 8.65 6.23 -27.22
C LEU A 282 8.33 7.70 -27.54
N GLU A 283 9.24 8.44 -28.18
CA GLU A 283 8.99 9.81 -28.63
C GLU A 283 7.89 9.92 -29.71
N MET A 284 7.55 8.81 -30.37
CA MET A 284 6.45 8.76 -31.32
C MET A 284 5.10 8.47 -30.67
N ALA A 285 5.08 8.09 -29.39
CA ALA A 285 3.86 7.82 -28.65
C ALA A 285 3.17 9.12 -28.24
N THR A 286 1.84 9.10 -28.23
CA THR A 286 0.99 10.20 -27.75
C THR A 286 -0.08 9.63 -26.81
N ASN A 287 -1.01 10.47 -26.33
CA ASN A 287 -2.10 10.00 -25.46
C ASN A 287 -2.98 8.94 -26.12
N ASP A 288 -3.17 9.01 -27.45
CA ASP A 288 -4.05 8.10 -28.21
C ASP A 288 -3.27 7.08 -29.07
N LEU A 289 -1.93 7.11 -29.02
CA LEU A 289 -1.07 6.28 -29.87
C LEU A 289 0.06 5.69 -29.02
N HIS A 290 0.03 4.38 -28.82
CA HIS A 290 0.94 3.67 -27.94
C HIS A 290 1.95 2.84 -28.74
N LEU A 291 3.10 2.54 -28.14
CA LEU A 291 3.97 1.48 -28.64
C LEU A 291 3.35 0.11 -28.33
N LEU A 292 3.03 -0.68 -29.34
CA LEU A 292 2.51 -2.04 -29.13
C LEU A 292 3.64 -2.98 -28.73
N CYS A 293 3.58 -3.50 -27.51
CA CYS A 293 4.53 -4.43 -26.94
C CYS A 293 3.88 -5.80 -26.70
N ASP A 294 4.56 -6.87 -27.07
CA ASP A 294 4.09 -8.24 -26.81
C ASP A 294 4.65 -8.84 -25.52
N GLY A 295 5.41 -8.07 -24.72
CA GLY A 295 6.10 -8.56 -23.51
C GLY A 295 7.60 -8.81 -23.71
N GLU A 296 8.09 -8.84 -24.95
CA GLU A 296 9.51 -8.99 -25.29
C GLU A 296 10.00 -7.89 -26.25
N LYS A 297 9.16 -7.51 -27.20
CA LYS A 297 9.49 -6.61 -28.31
C LYS A 297 8.36 -5.63 -28.56
N VAL A 298 8.71 -4.48 -29.12
CA VAL A 298 7.76 -3.50 -29.66
C VAL A 298 7.61 -3.68 -31.16
N HIS A 299 6.37 -3.81 -31.62
CA HIS A 299 6.02 -4.11 -33.02
C HIS A 299 5.70 -2.86 -33.85
N GLY A 300 5.40 -1.73 -33.21
CA GLY A 300 5.01 -0.51 -33.89
C GLY A 300 4.15 0.42 -33.04
N LEU A 301 3.43 1.32 -33.70
CA LEU A 301 2.48 2.25 -33.08
C LEU A 301 1.05 1.78 -33.29
N ALA A 302 0.27 1.73 -32.23
CA ALA A 302 -1.09 1.25 -32.25
C ALA A 302 -2.04 2.09 -31.40
N LYS A 303 -3.31 2.10 -31.80
CA LYS A 303 -4.42 2.63 -31.02
C LYS A 303 -5.21 1.51 -30.38
N ILE A 304 -5.70 1.74 -29.17
CA ILE A 304 -6.71 0.86 -28.55
C ILE A 304 -8.06 1.29 -29.13
N ARG A 305 -8.82 0.34 -29.70
CA ARG A 305 -10.12 0.63 -30.32
C ARG A 305 -11.16 0.92 -29.23
N ASP A 306 -12.09 1.83 -29.51
CA ASP A 306 -13.23 2.15 -28.63
C ASP A 306 -14.12 0.94 -28.30
N THR A 307 -14.00 -0.15 -29.06
CA THR A 307 -14.69 -1.42 -28.80
C THR A 307 -14.06 -2.27 -27.68
N TYR A 308 -12.93 -1.83 -27.10
CA TYR A 308 -12.29 -2.50 -25.96
C TYR A 308 -13.15 -2.34 -24.70
N SER A 309 -13.32 -3.42 -23.95
CA SER A 309 -13.97 -3.40 -22.64
C SER A 309 -12.96 -3.71 -21.56
N SER A 310 -12.97 -2.96 -20.45
CA SER A 310 -12.14 -3.30 -19.29
C SER A 310 -12.47 -4.69 -18.70
N ALA A 311 -13.62 -5.28 -19.02
CA ALA A 311 -13.94 -6.65 -18.62
C ALA A 311 -13.12 -7.71 -19.38
N ASP A 312 -12.53 -7.38 -20.53
CA ASP A 312 -11.73 -8.33 -21.32
C ASP A 312 -10.38 -8.64 -20.62
N GLU A 313 -9.84 -7.66 -19.89
CA GLU A 313 -8.61 -7.73 -19.09
C GLU A 313 -7.42 -8.25 -19.89
N ASP A 314 -7.23 -7.84 -21.14
CA ASP A 314 -6.17 -8.34 -22.03
C ASP A 314 -5.30 -7.25 -22.68
N ILE A 315 -5.51 -5.98 -22.32
CA ILE A 315 -4.69 -4.85 -22.74
C ILE A 315 -4.27 -4.03 -21.51
N PHE A 316 -2.96 -3.93 -21.30
CA PHE A 316 -2.37 -3.14 -20.22
C PHE A 316 -1.56 -1.98 -20.78
N SER A 317 -1.39 -0.92 -20.00
CA SER A 317 -0.58 0.24 -20.40
C SER A 317 0.55 0.48 -19.41
N PHE A 318 1.78 0.55 -19.93
CA PHE A 318 2.92 1.05 -19.19
C PHE A 318 3.16 2.50 -19.61
N VAL A 319 2.93 3.44 -18.71
CA VAL A 319 2.98 4.87 -18.97
C VAL A 319 4.22 5.45 -18.31
N VAL A 320 5.11 6.06 -19.07
CA VAL A 320 6.19 6.86 -18.47
C VAL A 320 5.61 8.23 -18.11
N VAL A 321 5.55 8.52 -16.81
CA VAL A 321 4.85 9.69 -16.25
C VAL A 321 5.80 10.83 -15.90
N ALA A 322 7.07 10.51 -15.60
CA ALA A 322 8.13 11.49 -15.39
C ALA A 322 9.49 10.83 -15.58
N ARG A 323 10.57 11.62 -15.49
CA ARG A 323 11.92 11.08 -15.52
C ARG A 323 12.13 10.11 -14.34
N GLY A 324 12.49 8.88 -14.66
CA GLY A 324 12.68 7.78 -13.72
C GLY A 324 11.38 7.27 -13.11
N ALA A 325 10.21 7.65 -13.63
CA ALA A 325 8.93 7.27 -13.09
C ALA A 325 7.99 6.70 -14.16
N TRP A 326 7.41 5.53 -13.88
CA TRP A 326 6.43 4.88 -14.74
C TRP A 326 5.30 4.25 -13.93
N GLU A 327 4.16 4.07 -14.58
CA GLU A 327 2.97 3.42 -14.02
C GLU A 327 2.53 2.24 -14.90
N LEU A 328 2.13 1.15 -14.27
CA LEU A 328 1.36 0.08 -14.91
C LEU A 328 -0.13 0.35 -14.64
N ARG A 329 -0.91 0.35 -15.71
CA ARG A 329 -2.35 0.61 -15.70
C ARG A 329 -3.12 -0.48 -16.44
N HIS A 330 -4.35 -0.71 -16.00
CA HIS A 330 -5.36 -1.43 -16.74
C HIS A 330 -6.58 -0.52 -16.89
N HIS A 331 -6.90 -0.14 -18.13
CA HIS A 331 -7.89 0.92 -18.38
C HIS A 331 -7.54 2.21 -17.57
N LEU A 332 -8.43 2.66 -16.69
CA LEU A 332 -8.24 3.82 -15.82
C LEU A 332 -7.58 3.46 -14.48
N ASP A 333 -7.53 2.17 -14.12
CA ASP A 333 -6.98 1.72 -12.86
C ASP A 333 -5.46 1.73 -12.92
N ARG A 334 -4.84 2.47 -12.01
CA ARG A 334 -3.41 2.41 -11.79
C ARG A 334 -3.11 1.24 -10.85
N LEU A 335 -2.30 0.29 -11.29
CA LEU A 335 -2.03 -0.94 -10.56
C LEU A 335 -0.70 -0.89 -9.79
N LEU A 336 0.30 -0.22 -10.36
CA LEU A 336 1.64 -0.08 -9.80
C LEU A 336 2.26 1.24 -10.27
N ARG A 337 2.95 1.96 -9.39
CA ARG A 337 3.82 3.09 -9.73
C ARG A 337 5.23 2.79 -9.28
N VAL A 338 6.21 3.02 -10.14
CA VAL A 338 7.64 2.92 -9.81
C VAL A 338 8.29 4.25 -10.08
N GLU A 339 8.99 4.78 -9.08
CA GLU A 339 9.74 6.03 -9.20
C GLU A 339 11.16 5.85 -8.66
N ASN A 340 12.16 6.13 -9.49
CA ASN A 340 13.57 5.92 -9.19
C ASN A 340 13.82 4.52 -8.61
N THR A 341 13.27 3.48 -9.25
CA THR A 341 13.29 2.07 -8.83
C THR A 341 12.60 1.76 -7.50
N ARG A 342 11.76 2.67 -6.99
CA ARG A 342 10.97 2.48 -5.75
C ARG A 342 9.50 2.23 -6.10
N PRO A 343 9.02 0.99 -5.98
CA PRO A 343 7.62 0.64 -6.20
C PRO A 343 6.72 1.15 -5.07
N THR A 344 5.55 1.67 -5.43
CA THR A 344 4.51 2.15 -4.53
C THR A 344 3.12 1.86 -5.12
N PHE A 345 2.10 1.90 -4.27
CA PHE A 345 0.74 2.00 -4.80
C PHE A 345 0.56 3.34 -5.50
N PRO A 346 0.01 3.35 -6.72
CA PRO A 346 -0.43 4.58 -7.35
C PRO A 346 -1.61 5.12 -6.55
N GLN A 347 -1.39 6.20 -5.83
CA GLN A 347 -2.45 6.94 -5.17
C GLN A 347 -2.48 8.34 -5.78
N PRO A 348 -3.65 8.93 -6.07
CA PRO A 348 -3.75 10.37 -5.91
C PRO A 348 -3.34 10.63 -4.46
N SER A 349 -2.42 11.57 -4.22
CA SER A 349 -1.90 11.79 -2.86
C SER A 349 -2.94 12.24 -1.84
N ILE A 350 -4.19 12.45 -2.27
CA ILE A 350 -5.36 12.55 -1.42
C ILE A 350 -6.51 11.69 -1.97
N ASP A 351 -7.18 10.98 -1.06
CA ASP A 351 -8.43 10.27 -1.31
C ASP A 351 -9.58 11.27 -1.64
N PRO A 352 -10.41 11.04 -2.67
CA PRO A 352 -11.47 11.99 -3.05
C PRO A 352 -12.43 12.32 -1.90
N ASP A 353 -12.77 11.34 -1.07
CA ASP A 353 -13.66 11.58 0.09
C ASP A 353 -12.95 12.39 1.18
N ALA A 354 -11.66 12.16 1.39
CA ALA A 354 -10.83 13.00 2.26
C ALA A 354 -10.77 14.45 1.73
N PHE A 355 -10.55 14.66 0.44
CA PHE A 355 -10.57 15.99 -0.18
C PHE A 355 -11.92 16.70 0.06
N LYS A 356 -13.02 16.02 -0.26
CA LYS A 356 -14.39 16.56 -0.10
C LYS A 356 -14.71 16.85 1.37
N SER A 357 -14.24 16.02 2.30
CA SER A 357 -14.37 16.25 3.73
C SER A 357 -13.64 17.53 4.16
N ILE A 358 -12.41 17.75 3.68
CA ILE A 358 -11.67 18.99 3.96
C ILE A 358 -12.43 20.20 3.41
N ALA A 359 -12.84 20.17 2.14
CA ALA A 359 -13.57 21.26 1.50
C ALA A 359 -14.82 21.66 2.30
N ARG A 360 -15.65 20.67 2.70
CA ARG A 360 -16.86 20.93 3.51
C ARG A 360 -16.57 21.51 4.89
N ARG A 361 -15.44 21.12 5.50
CA ARG A 361 -15.04 21.59 6.84
C ARG A 361 -14.46 23.00 6.82
N VAL A 362 -13.75 23.34 5.76
CA VAL A 362 -13.24 24.71 5.55
C VAL A 362 -14.40 25.64 5.14
N PHE A 363 -15.27 25.18 4.25
CA PHE A 363 -16.36 25.99 3.67
C PHE A 363 -17.72 25.51 4.18
N SER A 364 -17.99 25.72 5.48
CA SER A 364 -19.19 25.22 6.19
C SER A 364 -20.55 25.62 5.57
N SER A 365 -20.59 26.54 4.60
CA SER A 365 -21.77 26.94 3.81
C SER A 365 -21.91 26.26 2.44
N SER A 366 -20.99 25.37 2.06
CA SER A 366 -20.94 24.74 0.72
C SER A 366 -21.87 23.52 0.61
N VAL A 367 -22.60 23.43 -0.51
CA VAL A 367 -23.53 22.34 -0.84
C VAL A 367 -22.68 21.12 -1.26
N PRO A 368 -23.11 19.85 -1.07
CA PRO A 368 -22.33 18.69 -1.52
C PRO A 368 -21.84 18.74 -2.97
N ALA A 369 -22.60 19.41 -3.86
CA ALA A 369 -22.25 19.63 -5.26
C ALA A 369 -21.01 20.53 -5.47
N ASP A 370 -20.72 21.44 -4.54
CA ASP A 370 -19.57 22.35 -4.61
C ASP A 370 -18.26 21.59 -4.38
N ALA A 371 -18.23 20.70 -3.38
CA ALA A 371 -17.07 19.87 -3.09
C ALA A 371 -16.73 18.89 -4.23
N GLU A 372 -17.73 18.37 -4.94
CA GLU A 372 -17.54 17.57 -6.16
C GLU A 372 -16.90 18.40 -7.27
N ARG A 373 -17.41 19.61 -7.54
CA ARG A 373 -16.83 20.50 -8.56
C ARG A 373 -15.38 20.86 -8.26
N LEU A 374 -15.06 21.14 -7.00
CA LEU A 374 -13.68 21.46 -6.59
C LEU A 374 -12.76 20.23 -6.74
N TRP A 375 -13.26 19.03 -6.44
CA TRP A 375 -12.52 17.79 -6.69
C TRP A 375 -12.27 17.59 -8.18
N ASP A 376 -13.30 17.75 -9.02
CA ASP A 376 -13.17 17.63 -10.47
C ASP A 376 -12.14 18.62 -11.01
N LEU A 377 -12.14 19.87 -10.53
CA LEU A 377 -11.13 20.87 -10.89
C LEU A 377 -9.71 20.41 -10.52
N ALA A 378 -9.51 19.91 -9.30
CA ALA A 378 -8.23 19.42 -8.81
C ALA A 378 -7.74 18.16 -9.57
N ASP A 379 -8.64 17.23 -9.84
CA ASP A 379 -8.37 16.00 -10.58
C ASP A 379 -8.02 16.30 -12.04
N HIS A 380 -8.74 17.20 -12.71
CA HIS A 380 -8.38 17.65 -14.05
C HIS A 380 -7.02 18.36 -14.07
N ALA A 381 -6.77 19.26 -13.12
CA ALA A 381 -5.47 19.91 -12.99
C ALA A 381 -4.32 18.91 -12.76
N SER A 382 -4.57 17.81 -12.04
CA SER A 382 -3.58 16.74 -11.82
C SER A 382 -3.19 15.94 -13.05
N LYS A 383 -4.00 16.01 -14.11
CA LYS A 383 -3.76 15.36 -15.40
C LYS A 383 -3.04 16.28 -16.39
N ALA A 384 -2.95 17.58 -16.08
CA ALA A 384 -2.23 18.54 -16.90
C ALA A 384 -0.71 18.31 -16.84
N SER A 385 0.02 18.70 -17.90
CA SER A 385 1.47 18.47 -17.99
C SER A 385 2.33 19.36 -17.07
N HIS A 386 1.74 20.36 -16.41
CA HIS A 386 2.43 21.31 -15.55
C HIS A 386 1.77 21.36 -14.17
N GLY A 387 2.58 21.34 -13.12
CA GLY A 387 2.07 21.52 -11.77
C GLY A 387 1.47 22.91 -11.56
N THR A 388 0.39 23.00 -10.78
CA THR A 388 -0.35 24.24 -10.54
C THR A 388 -0.73 24.39 -9.06
N ILE A 389 -1.25 25.56 -8.70
CA ILE A 389 -1.89 25.79 -7.40
C ILE A 389 -3.30 26.27 -7.66
N LEU A 390 -4.29 25.62 -7.06
CA LEU A 390 -5.66 26.11 -7.01
C LEU A 390 -5.91 26.67 -5.59
N VAL A 391 -6.23 27.94 -5.48
CA VAL A 391 -6.65 28.57 -4.22
C VAL A 391 -8.15 28.71 -4.24
N VAL A 392 -8.83 28.05 -3.31
CA VAL A 392 -10.26 28.22 -3.06
C VAL A 392 -10.41 29.20 -1.90
N HIS A 393 -11.01 30.37 -2.14
CA HIS A 393 -11.11 31.43 -1.13
C HIS A 393 -12.58 31.82 -0.90
N ASN A 394 -13.00 31.97 0.36
CA ASN A 394 -14.39 32.34 0.71
C ASN A 394 -14.82 33.69 0.11
N ASP A 395 -13.91 34.66 0.06
CA ASP A 395 -14.09 35.94 -0.61
C ASP A 395 -13.16 36.02 -1.83
N ALA A 396 -13.36 35.12 -2.81
CA ALA A 396 -12.54 35.12 -4.03
C ALA A 396 -12.59 36.44 -4.82
N PRO A 397 -13.73 37.16 -4.92
CA PRO A 397 -13.76 38.47 -5.58
C PRO A 397 -12.91 39.53 -4.88
N GLY A 398 -13.04 39.65 -3.54
CA GLY A 398 -12.24 40.60 -2.76
C GLY A 398 -10.75 40.26 -2.80
N GLU A 399 -10.43 38.96 -2.74
CA GLU A 399 -9.06 38.48 -2.78
C GLU A 399 -8.42 38.67 -4.18
N ALA A 400 -9.17 38.44 -5.25
CA ALA A 400 -8.73 38.74 -6.61
C ALA A 400 -8.42 40.24 -6.78
N ALA A 401 -9.21 41.12 -6.16
CA ALA A 401 -8.97 42.56 -6.18
C ALA A 401 -7.73 42.97 -5.37
N ARG A 402 -7.52 42.36 -4.20
CA ARG A 402 -6.33 42.59 -3.37
C ARG A 402 -5.05 42.16 -4.09
N LEU A 403 -5.08 41.00 -4.77
CA LEU A 403 -3.94 40.42 -5.47
C LEU A 403 -3.78 40.91 -6.92
N ALA A 404 -4.67 41.76 -7.42
CA ALA A 404 -4.65 42.28 -8.80
C ALA A 404 -3.30 42.84 -9.28
N PRO A 405 -2.45 43.49 -8.44
CA PRO A 405 -1.11 43.93 -8.88
C PRO A 405 -0.17 42.80 -9.32
N GLN A 406 -0.47 41.55 -8.91
CA GLN A 406 0.34 40.36 -9.15
C GLN A 406 -0.51 39.16 -9.60
N ALA A 407 -1.64 39.43 -10.25
CA ALA A 407 -2.56 38.46 -10.79
C ALA A 407 -3.31 39.01 -12.00
N GLN A 408 -3.74 38.15 -12.91
CA GLN A 408 -4.69 38.53 -13.96
C GLN A 408 -6.10 38.22 -13.48
N GLN A 409 -6.87 39.27 -13.17
CA GLN A 409 -8.31 39.11 -12.90
C GLN A 409 -9.05 38.66 -14.17
N VAL A 410 -10.04 37.80 -13.98
CA VAL A 410 -10.92 37.31 -15.05
C VAL A 410 -12.37 37.58 -14.68
N ALA A 411 -13.26 37.55 -15.68
CA ALA A 411 -14.69 37.53 -15.39
C ALA A 411 -15.05 36.20 -14.69
N PRO A 412 -15.82 36.23 -13.59
CA PRO A 412 -16.23 35.01 -12.89
C PRO A 412 -16.88 34.00 -13.83
N GLY A 413 -16.44 32.74 -13.73
CA GLY A 413 -17.03 31.65 -14.49
C GLY A 413 -16.37 30.31 -14.24
N HIS A 414 -17.10 29.24 -14.54
CA HIS A 414 -16.60 27.88 -14.41
C HIS A 414 -15.55 27.56 -15.49
N LEU A 415 -14.55 26.77 -15.07
CA LEU A 415 -13.49 26.29 -15.94
C LEU A 415 -13.87 24.91 -16.50
N ASN A 416 -13.84 24.79 -17.83
CA ASN A 416 -13.93 23.48 -18.49
C ASN A 416 -12.52 22.85 -18.59
N PRO A 417 -12.41 21.55 -18.92
CA PRO A 417 -11.11 20.87 -19.00
C PRO A 417 -10.09 21.53 -19.92
N GLU A 418 -10.51 22.01 -21.08
CA GLU A 418 -9.64 22.70 -22.05
C GLU A 418 -9.06 24.00 -21.49
N LEU A 419 -9.87 24.76 -20.74
CA LEU A 419 -9.43 25.98 -20.07
C LEU A 419 -8.47 25.69 -18.92
N ILE A 420 -8.72 24.64 -18.12
CA ILE A 420 -7.78 24.22 -17.06
C ILE A 420 -6.41 23.92 -17.66
N ASP A 421 -6.37 23.14 -18.74
CA ASP A 421 -5.13 22.81 -19.45
C ASP A 421 -4.41 24.04 -20.03
N ALA A 422 -5.15 25.07 -20.43
CA ALA A 422 -4.58 26.30 -20.95
C ALA A 422 -4.02 27.20 -19.83
N ILE A 423 -4.79 27.42 -18.75
CA ILE A 423 -4.39 28.32 -17.65
C ILE A 423 -3.32 27.70 -16.74
N THR A 424 -3.23 26.38 -16.64
CA THR A 424 -2.20 25.73 -15.80
C THR A 424 -0.80 25.79 -16.44
N ARG A 425 -0.67 26.26 -17.69
CA ARG A 425 0.61 26.49 -18.37
C ARG A 425 1.31 27.78 -17.94
N ILE A 426 0.60 28.70 -17.29
CA ILE A 426 1.21 29.91 -16.76
C ILE A 426 1.64 29.68 -15.31
N ASP A 427 2.74 30.29 -14.91
CA ASP A 427 3.20 30.25 -13.52
C ASP A 427 2.24 31.01 -12.60
N GLY A 428 2.09 30.51 -11.37
CA GLY A 428 1.22 31.08 -10.35
C GLY A 428 0.03 30.20 -10.01
N ALA A 429 -0.89 30.74 -9.22
CA ALA A 429 -2.10 30.05 -8.79
C ALA A 429 -3.34 30.48 -9.60
N VAL A 430 -4.34 29.62 -9.60
CA VAL A 430 -5.71 29.91 -10.05
C VAL A 430 -6.55 30.15 -8.81
N LEU A 431 -7.21 31.30 -8.73
CA LEU A 431 -8.08 31.66 -7.61
C LEU A 431 -9.53 31.40 -7.98
N VAL A 432 -10.17 30.53 -7.20
CA VAL A 432 -11.59 30.16 -7.34
C VAL A 432 -12.35 30.41 -6.05
N ASP A 433 -13.67 30.51 -6.15
CA ASP A 433 -14.56 30.49 -4.98
C ASP A 433 -15.01 29.06 -4.62
N PRO A 434 -15.71 28.86 -3.49
CA PRO A 434 -16.20 27.54 -3.11
C PRO A 434 -17.19 26.91 -4.11
N ALA A 435 -17.87 27.72 -4.94
CA ALA A 435 -18.77 27.21 -5.98
C ALA A 435 -18.00 26.70 -7.22
N GLY A 436 -16.71 26.99 -7.32
CA GLY A 436 -15.83 26.60 -8.42
C GLY A 436 -15.83 27.60 -9.57
N GLU A 437 -16.20 28.86 -9.35
CA GLU A 437 -16.00 29.94 -10.33
C GLU A 437 -14.59 30.51 -10.19
N CYS A 438 -13.92 30.75 -11.32
CA CYS A 438 -12.59 31.35 -11.37
C CYS A 438 -12.66 32.87 -11.38
N HIS A 439 -11.89 33.51 -10.51
CA HIS A 439 -11.85 34.97 -10.35
C HIS A 439 -10.50 35.59 -10.76
N ALA A 440 -9.41 34.81 -10.70
CA ALA A 440 -8.10 35.24 -11.18
C ALA A 440 -7.19 34.07 -11.58
N ILE A 441 -6.24 34.32 -12.48
CA ILE A 441 -5.22 33.37 -12.92
C ILE A 441 -3.81 33.99 -12.83
N GLY A 442 -2.79 33.14 -12.76
CA GLY A 442 -1.39 33.59 -12.64
C GLY A 442 -1.12 34.34 -11.34
N VAL A 443 -1.83 33.97 -10.27
CA VAL A 443 -1.80 34.66 -8.99
C VAL A 443 -0.49 34.33 -8.27
N ILE A 444 0.30 35.35 -7.95
CA ILE A 444 1.46 35.20 -7.06
C ILE A 444 0.98 35.29 -5.62
N LEU A 445 1.06 34.16 -4.91
CA LEU A 445 0.65 34.08 -3.51
C LEU A 445 1.64 34.81 -2.62
N ASP A 446 1.13 35.70 -1.77
CA ASP A 446 1.87 36.36 -0.71
C ASP A 446 1.86 35.54 0.59
N GLY A 447 2.61 36.02 1.59
CA GLY A 447 2.69 35.37 2.90
C GLY A 447 4.05 35.54 3.56
N GLU A 448 4.06 35.58 4.88
CA GLU A 448 5.29 35.75 5.65
C GLU A 448 6.11 34.46 5.70
N ALA A 449 7.43 34.59 5.69
CA ALA A 449 8.32 33.46 5.95
C ALA A 449 8.14 32.99 7.40
N THR A 450 7.69 31.76 7.57
CA THR A 450 7.48 31.12 8.87
C THR A 450 8.31 29.85 8.97
N GLY A 451 8.37 29.25 10.15
CA GLY A 451 9.04 27.96 10.37
C GLY A 451 8.29 26.74 9.82
N ASP A 452 7.13 26.93 9.18
CA ASP A 452 6.27 25.82 8.71
C ASP A 452 6.59 25.39 7.27
N GLY A 453 7.49 26.10 6.59
CA GLY A 453 7.98 25.69 5.28
C GLY A 453 8.85 24.45 5.34
N ASP A 454 8.89 23.70 4.24
CA ASP A 454 9.75 22.53 4.07
C ASP A 454 10.82 22.81 3.00
N PRO A 455 12.11 22.95 3.37
CA PRO A 455 13.18 23.22 2.41
C PRO A 455 13.42 22.08 1.40
N ALA A 456 12.92 20.87 1.67
CA ALA A 456 12.97 19.77 0.71
C ALA A 456 11.90 19.89 -0.40
N ARG A 457 10.93 20.80 -0.24
CA ARG A 457 9.80 20.99 -1.16
C ARG A 457 10.00 22.25 -2.01
N GLY A 458 9.36 22.27 -3.19
CA GLY A 458 9.51 23.36 -4.15
C GLY A 458 8.87 24.69 -3.71
N ALA A 459 9.17 25.76 -4.46
CA ALA A 459 8.66 27.11 -4.20
C ALA A 459 7.13 27.17 -4.16
N ARG A 460 6.43 26.44 -5.06
CA ARG A 460 4.96 26.35 -5.08
C ARG A 460 4.39 25.90 -3.74
N TYR A 461 4.90 24.79 -3.21
CA TYR A 461 4.47 24.24 -1.91
C TYR A 461 4.72 25.25 -0.78
N ASN A 462 5.94 25.79 -0.71
CA ASN A 462 6.30 26.73 0.35
C ASN A 462 5.53 28.05 0.28
N SER A 463 5.19 28.56 -0.90
CA SER A 463 4.31 29.73 -1.03
C SER A 463 2.88 29.42 -0.61
N ALA A 464 2.35 28.25 -0.98
CA ALA A 464 1.02 27.80 -0.57
C ALA A 464 0.90 27.66 0.96
N VAL A 465 1.91 27.12 1.65
CA VAL A 465 1.93 27.02 3.12
C VAL A 465 1.84 28.39 3.78
N ARG A 466 2.65 29.35 3.30
CA ARG A 466 2.67 30.72 3.84
C ARG A 466 1.33 31.43 3.64
N TYR A 467 0.78 31.31 2.44
CA TYR A 467 -0.51 31.90 2.10
C TYR A 467 -1.66 31.30 2.90
N ALA A 468 -1.72 29.96 2.99
CA ALA A 468 -2.77 29.26 3.73
C ALA A 468 -2.76 29.63 5.22
N LYS A 469 -1.57 29.80 5.82
CA LYS A 469 -1.43 30.22 7.21
C LYS A 469 -1.88 31.66 7.45
N ALA A 470 -1.62 32.57 6.50
CA ALA A 470 -2.07 33.96 6.60
C ALA A 470 -3.60 34.09 6.51
N ASN A 471 -4.26 33.13 5.85
CA ASN A 471 -5.70 33.10 5.60
C ASN A 471 -6.40 31.95 6.36
N ASP A 472 -5.90 31.60 7.56
CA ASP A 472 -6.33 30.41 8.30
C ASP A 472 -7.86 30.31 8.42
N ARG A 473 -8.40 29.16 8.02
CA ARG A 473 -9.84 28.82 7.90
C ARG A 473 -10.69 29.63 6.91
N ASN A 474 -10.10 30.53 6.12
CA ASN A 474 -10.81 31.26 5.03
C ASN A 474 -10.49 30.75 3.62
N CYS A 475 -9.48 29.89 3.50
CA CYS A 475 -9.08 29.32 2.22
C CYS A 475 -8.70 27.85 2.32
N MET A 476 -8.80 27.17 1.18
CA MET A 476 -8.23 25.86 0.93
C MET A 476 -7.26 26.00 -0.24
N VAL A 477 -6.03 25.51 -0.10
CA VAL A 477 -5.02 25.56 -1.17
C VAL A 477 -4.72 24.15 -1.64
N VAL A 478 -4.98 23.90 -2.92
CA VAL A 478 -4.69 22.63 -3.59
C VAL A 478 -3.44 22.81 -4.42
N ILE A 479 -2.41 22.03 -4.11
CA ILE A 479 -1.11 22.07 -4.78
C ILE A 479 -1.02 20.83 -5.64
N VAL A 480 -0.93 21.03 -6.95
CA VAL A 480 -0.77 19.97 -7.93
C VAL A 480 0.67 19.99 -8.42
N SER A 481 1.38 18.88 -8.26
CA SER A 481 2.74 18.73 -8.77
C SER A 481 2.76 18.33 -10.25
N GLU A 482 3.93 18.42 -10.88
CA GLU A 482 4.13 18.04 -12.29
C GLU A 482 3.93 16.53 -12.53
N ASP A 483 4.08 15.71 -11.49
CA ASP A 483 3.82 14.25 -11.52
C ASP A 483 2.38 13.89 -11.10
N GLY A 484 1.48 14.88 -11.02
CA GLY A 484 0.05 14.69 -10.76
C GLY A 484 -0.31 14.43 -9.29
N MET A 485 0.61 14.67 -8.34
CA MET A 485 0.30 14.59 -6.91
C MET A 485 -0.49 15.82 -6.48
N ILE A 486 -1.56 15.59 -5.73
CA ILE A 486 -2.44 16.60 -5.14
C ILE A 486 -2.18 16.69 -3.62
N ASN A 487 -1.66 17.81 -3.15
CA ASN A 487 -1.61 18.13 -1.72
C ASN A 487 -2.63 19.21 -1.38
N VAL A 488 -3.31 19.09 -0.24
CA VAL A 488 -4.33 20.05 0.20
C VAL A 488 -3.91 20.68 1.52
N LEU A 489 -4.09 21.99 1.61
CA LEU A 489 -3.97 22.78 2.83
C LEU A 489 -5.33 23.42 3.15
N PRO A 490 -5.77 23.45 4.42
CA PRO A 490 -5.12 22.84 5.57
C PRO A 490 -5.10 21.30 5.50
N ASP A 491 -4.03 20.70 6.02
CA ASP A 491 -3.91 19.23 6.15
C ASP A 491 -4.71 18.75 7.37
N LEU A 492 -6.01 18.55 7.17
CA LEU A 492 -6.90 18.09 8.23
C LEU A 492 -6.94 16.56 8.26
N ARG A 493 -6.78 15.99 9.46
CA ARG A 493 -7.01 14.56 9.67
C ARG A 493 -8.44 14.15 9.30
N ARG A 494 -8.58 12.90 8.82
CA ARG A 494 -9.84 12.26 8.44
C ARG A 494 -10.85 12.32 9.59
N GLN A 495 -12.14 12.45 9.27
CA GLN A 495 -13.18 12.31 10.27
C GLN A 495 -13.34 10.84 10.70
N VAL A 496 -13.72 10.60 11.95
CA VAL A 496 -13.94 9.26 12.54
C VAL A 496 -15.26 9.21 13.30
N THR A 497 -15.76 8.02 13.65
CA THR A 497 -16.95 7.91 14.51
C THR A 497 -16.54 7.94 15.98
N ARG A 498 -17.37 8.57 16.83
CA ARG A 498 -17.15 8.57 18.29
C ARG A 498 -17.15 7.16 18.86
N ALA A 499 -18.11 6.33 18.41
CA ALA A 499 -18.20 4.93 18.80
C ALA A 499 -16.95 4.13 18.41
N GLY A 500 -16.36 4.41 17.25
CA GLY A 500 -15.11 3.78 16.81
C GLY A 500 -13.95 4.09 17.75
N ILE A 501 -13.77 5.36 18.15
CA ILE A 501 -12.74 5.75 19.11
C ILE A 501 -12.98 5.13 20.48
N GLU A 502 -14.23 5.14 20.97
CA GLU A 502 -14.57 4.52 22.25
C GLU A 502 -14.29 3.01 22.26
N GLU A 503 -14.56 2.31 21.16
CA GLU A 503 -14.26 0.87 21.04
C GLU A 503 -12.74 0.59 21.09
N VAL A 504 -11.91 1.50 20.57
CA VAL A 504 -10.43 1.37 20.69
C VAL A 504 -10.01 1.47 22.16
N VAL A 505 -10.55 2.44 22.91
CA VAL A 505 -10.27 2.60 24.35
C VAL A 505 -10.71 1.37 25.12
N ARG A 506 -11.95 0.90 24.89
CA ARG A 506 -12.51 -0.29 25.54
C ARG A 506 -11.67 -1.54 25.30
N LYS A 507 -11.11 -1.71 24.09
CA LYS A 507 -10.22 -2.83 23.77
C LYS A 507 -8.88 -2.78 24.51
N VAL A 508 -8.35 -1.59 24.83
CA VAL A 508 -7.15 -1.44 25.66
C VAL A 508 -7.48 -1.80 27.11
N GLU A 509 -8.61 -1.32 27.63
CA GLU A 509 -9.08 -1.64 28.99
C GLU A 509 -9.34 -3.14 29.15
N ALA A 510 -10.01 -3.77 28.18
CA ALA A 510 -10.28 -5.21 28.19
C ALA A 510 -9.02 -6.08 28.09
N ALA A 511 -7.93 -5.55 27.54
CA ALA A 511 -6.64 -6.25 27.47
C ALA A 511 -5.90 -6.26 28.81
N VAL A 512 -6.38 -5.56 29.83
CA VAL A 512 -5.82 -5.61 31.19
C VAL A 512 -6.28 -6.89 31.90
N THR A 513 -5.66 -8.02 31.57
CA THR A 513 -5.94 -9.33 32.19
C THR A 513 -4.99 -9.62 33.36
N ASN A 514 -5.21 -10.73 34.07
CA ASN A 514 -4.29 -11.18 35.13
C ASN A 514 -2.92 -11.60 34.56
N ASP A 515 -2.93 -12.08 33.32
CA ASP A 515 -1.76 -12.49 32.55
C ASP A 515 -1.89 -11.95 31.12
N PRO A 516 -1.51 -10.68 30.89
CA PRO A 516 -1.67 -10.04 29.59
C PRO A 516 -0.57 -10.50 28.63
N GLU A 517 -0.95 -11.14 27.53
CA GLU A 517 -0.01 -11.39 26.44
C GLU A 517 0.55 -10.05 25.92
N ASP A 518 1.85 -9.83 26.08
CA ASP A 518 2.52 -8.60 25.69
C ASP A 518 2.25 -8.22 24.22
N GLY A 519 2.14 -9.23 23.34
CA GLY A 519 1.76 -9.04 21.95
C GLY A 519 0.38 -8.41 21.78
N VAL A 520 -0.64 -8.94 22.47
CA VAL A 520 -2.03 -8.46 22.39
C VAL A 520 -2.11 -7.04 22.93
N PHE A 521 -1.62 -6.80 24.15
CA PHE A 521 -1.73 -5.48 24.76
C PHE A 521 -0.95 -4.43 23.95
N ASN A 522 0.29 -4.71 23.53
CA ASN A 522 1.07 -3.77 22.74
C ASN A 522 0.46 -3.48 21.36
N ARG A 523 -0.26 -4.45 20.74
CA ARG A 523 -1.05 -4.17 19.52
C ARG A 523 -2.20 -3.21 19.79
N ARG A 524 -2.97 -3.42 20.88
CA ARG A 524 -4.04 -2.49 21.27
C ARG A 524 -3.47 -1.11 21.60
N TRP A 525 -2.32 -1.07 22.26
CA TRP A 525 -1.61 0.16 22.58
C TRP A 525 -1.15 0.93 21.33
N ARG A 526 -0.50 0.25 20.37
CA ARG A 526 -0.14 0.86 19.07
C ARG A 526 -1.36 1.41 18.34
N HIS A 527 -2.51 0.71 18.43
CA HIS A 527 -3.74 1.19 17.82
C HIS A 527 -4.26 2.47 18.50
N ILE A 528 -4.24 2.56 19.83
CA ILE A 528 -4.66 3.78 20.52
C ILE A 528 -3.72 4.95 20.23
N GLU A 529 -2.41 4.71 20.12
CA GLU A 529 -1.43 5.72 19.71
C GLU A 529 -1.73 6.26 18.30
N SER A 530 -2.14 5.39 17.36
CA SER A 530 -2.51 5.80 16.01
C SER A 530 -3.73 6.72 15.94
N VAL A 531 -4.60 6.66 16.96
CA VAL A 531 -5.82 7.50 17.08
C VAL A 531 -5.72 8.54 18.19
N ALA A 532 -4.54 8.75 18.78
CA ALA A 532 -4.34 9.63 19.93
C ALA A 532 -4.84 11.06 19.71
N PHE A 533 -4.80 11.54 18.46
CA PHE A 533 -5.35 12.85 18.09
C PHE A 533 -6.83 13.02 18.45
N TYR A 534 -7.63 11.96 18.40
CA TYR A 534 -9.08 11.99 18.57
C TYR A 534 -9.54 11.75 20.02
N LEU A 535 -8.62 11.46 20.94
CA LEU A 535 -8.97 11.10 22.31
C LEU A 535 -9.39 12.32 23.11
N SER A 536 -10.48 12.20 23.85
CA SER A 536 -10.85 13.17 24.89
C SER A 536 -9.90 13.08 26.09
N ALA A 537 -9.98 14.04 27.01
CA ALA A 537 -9.23 13.98 28.27
C ALA A 537 -9.56 12.70 29.07
N ASP A 538 -10.84 12.39 29.23
CA ASP A 538 -11.32 11.18 29.92
C ASP A 538 -10.79 9.88 29.27
N GLN A 539 -10.82 9.81 27.94
CA GLN A 539 -10.31 8.65 27.20
C GLN A 539 -8.79 8.50 27.31
N CYS A 540 -8.05 9.62 27.33
CA CYS A 540 -6.61 9.60 27.62
C CYS A 540 -6.35 9.03 29.01
N ASP A 541 -7.08 9.48 30.02
CA ASP A 541 -6.91 9.05 31.42
C ASP A 541 -7.17 7.55 31.56
N ARG A 542 -8.31 7.06 31.04
CA ARG A 542 -8.66 5.63 31.03
C ARG A 542 -7.60 4.75 30.38
N ALA A 543 -7.10 5.16 29.21
CA ALA A 543 -6.07 4.42 28.51
C ALA A 543 -4.73 4.42 29.27
N ASN A 544 -4.33 5.58 29.81
CA ASN A 544 -3.13 5.72 30.63
C ASN A 544 -3.21 4.83 31.88
N ASP A 545 -4.37 4.78 32.56
CA ASP A 545 -4.59 3.93 33.73
C ASP A 545 -4.47 2.44 33.38
N ALA A 546 -5.02 2.02 32.24
CA ALA A 546 -4.86 0.65 31.74
C ALA A 546 -3.37 0.30 31.50
N ARG A 547 -2.60 1.21 30.91
CA ARG A 547 -1.16 1.04 30.70
C ARG A 547 -0.40 0.95 32.02
N GLU A 548 -0.68 1.84 32.96
CA GLU A 548 -0.08 1.82 34.29
C GLU A 548 -0.35 0.51 35.04
N GLN A 549 -1.56 -0.03 34.94
CA GLN A 549 -1.90 -1.34 35.52
C GLN A 549 -1.07 -2.48 34.92
N VAL A 550 -0.87 -2.50 33.60
CA VAL A 550 -0.04 -3.50 32.93
C VAL A 550 1.43 -3.36 33.32
N GLU A 551 2.00 -2.14 33.32
CA GLU A 551 3.40 -1.92 33.72
C GLU A 551 3.64 -2.23 35.20
N ALA A 552 2.68 -1.91 36.08
CA ALA A 552 2.76 -2.26 37.49
C ALA A 552 2.73 -3.78 37.71
N LYS A 553 1.93 -4.52 36.92
CA LYS A 553 1.91 -5.99 36.93
C LYS A 553 3.24 -6.56 36.44
N ARG A 554 3.78 -6.07 35.31
CA ARG A 554 5.10 -6.46 34.78
C ARG A 554 6.21 -6.24 35.82
N SER A 555 6.20 -5.08 36.46
CA SER A 555 7.17 -4.73 37.52
C SER A 555 7.09 -5.68 38.72
N ARG A 556 5.88 -6.13 39.11
CA ARG A 556 5.67 -7.11 40.19
C ARG A 556 6.12 -8.51 39.78
N HIS A 557 5.90 -8.91 38.53
CA HIS A 557 6.32 -10.20 38.01
C HIS A 557 7.85 -10.29 37.95
N ALA A 558 8.51 -9.29 37.36
CA ALA A 558 9.98 -9.21 37.28
C ALA A 558 10.66 -9.27 38.67
N LYS A 559 10.09 -8.58 39.68
CA LYS A 559 10.58 -8.63 41.07
C LYS A 559 10.42 -9.99 41.76
N ARG A 560 9.45 -10.82 41.34
CA ARG A 560 9.24 -12.16 41.89
C ARG A 560 10.18 -13.21 41.29
N GLU A 561 10.72 -12.97 40.10
CA GLU A 561 11.54 -13.96 39.38
C GLU A 561 13.06 -13.78 39.57
N SER A 562 13.56 -12.59 39.95
CA SER A 562 14.98 -12.39 40.26
C SER A 562 15.33 -12.74 41.72
N ASN A 563 15.78 -13.97 41.97
CA ASN A 563 16.32 -14.38 43.29
C ASN A 563 17.78 -13.91 43.54
N ASP A 564 18.42 -13.25 42.57
CA ASP A 564 19.81 -12.78 42.62
C ASP A 564 19.95 -11.24 42.74
N GLY A 565 18.82 -10.51 42.74
CA GLY A 565 18.80 -9.04 42.80
C GLY A 565 19.25 -8.33 41.52
N LEU A 566 19.48 -9.06 40.42
CA LEU A 566 19.96 -8.51 39.13
C LEU A 566 18.86 -8.47 38.06
N GLY A 567 17.59 -8.56 38.44
CA GLY A 567 16.46 -8.53 37.52
C GLY A 567 16.50 -7.30 36.60
N HIS A 568 16.81 -7.51 35.32
CA HIS A 568 16.73 -6.47 34.31
C HIS A 568 15.26 -6.07 34.14
N ILE A 569 14.84 -5.01 34.83
CA ILE A 569 13.57 -4.35 34.57
C ILE A 569 13.72 -3.65 33.22
N LEU A 570 13.25 -4.27 32.14
CA LEU A 570 12.99 -3.57 30.89
C LEU A 570 11.78 -2.65 31.12
N ASN A 571 12.02 -1.49 31.74
CA ASN A 571 11.06 -0.40 31.76
C ASN A 571 10.95 0.13 30.33
N VAL A 572 9.94 -0.33 29.61
CA VAL A 572 9.60 0.27 28.32
C VAL A 572 9.06 1.67 28.60
N SER A 573 9.89 2.68 28.36
CA SER A 573 9.45 4.07 28.47
C SER A 573 8.30 4.29 27.48
N TRP A 574 7.15 4.72 28.00
CA TRP A 574 5.99 5.07 27.19
C TRP A 574 5.61 6.52 27.49
N LYS A 575 5.02 7.17 26.49
CA LYS A 575 4.53 8.55 26.62
C LYS A 575 3.06 8.51 27.03
N ARG A 576 2.72 9.19 28.12
CA ARG A 576 1.31 9.38 28.49
C ARG A 576 0.56 10.06 27.35
N LEU A 577 -0.62 9.53 27.05
CA LEU A 577 -1.54 10.13 26.09
C LEU A 577 -2.08 11.42 26.70
N THR A 578 -2.13 12.47 25.89
CA THR A 578 -2.67 13.78 26.27
C THR A 578 -3.60 14.28 25.15
N PRO A 579 -4.73 14.93 25.48
CA PRO A 579 -5.65 15.45 24.48
C PRO A 579 -4.96 16.48 23.58
N ASN A 580 -5.31 16.49 22.30
CA ASN A 580 -4.72 17.41 21.33
C ASN A 580 -5.51 18.72 21.27
N ALA A 581 -4.84 19.87 21.40
CA ALA A 581 -5.48 21.17 21.40
C ALA A 581 -6.15 21.55 20.06
N ALA A 582 -5.72 20.95 18.94
CA ALA A 582 -6.31 21.17 17.63
C ALA A 582 -7.52 20.26 17.35
N MET A 583 -7.87 19.36 18.26
CA MET A 583 -9.02 18.48 18.12
C MET A 583 -10.31 19.21 18.51
N ASP A 584 -11.31 19.15 17.63
CA ASP A 584 -12.65 19.68 17.85
C ASP A 584 -13.76 18.73 17.32
N ALA A 585 -15.02 19.12 17.45
CA ALA A 585 -16.16 18.31 17.05
C ALA A 585 -16.23 18.02 15.54
N THR A 586 -15.56 18.81 14.69
CA THR A 586 -15.58 18.64 13.22
C THR A 586 -14.84 17.39 12.75
N TYR A 587 -13.99 16.80 13.60
CA TYR A 587 -13.30 15.54 13.33
C TYR A 587 -14.19 14.31 13.56
N PHE A 588 -15.43 14.50 14.01
CA PHE A 588 -16.41 13.43 14.11
C PHE A 588 -17.52 13.57 13.07
N TYR A 589 -18.00 12.43 12.60
CA TYR A 589 -19.24 12.34 11.83
C TYR A 589 -20.19 11.34 12.47
N GLU A 590 -21.49 11.60 12.38
CA GLU A 590 -22.52 10.65 12.76
C GLU A 590 -22.74 9.73 11.56
N GLY A 591 -22.23 8.51 11.63
CA GLY A 591 -22.58 7.50 10.63
C GLY A 591 -24.07 7.20 10.74
N CYS A 592 -24.79 7.16 9.62
CA CYS A 592 -26.06 6.44 9.59
C CYS A 592 -25.78 5.00 10.05
N SER A 593 -26.39 4.62 11.16
CA SER A 593 -26.39 3.28 11.73
C SER A 593 -26.88 2.24 10.75
#